data_AF-A0A6N3BAB5-F1
#
_entry.id   AF-A0A6N3BAB5-F1
#
_cell.length_a   1.000
_cell.length_b   1.000
_cell.length_c   1.000
_cell.angle_alpha   90.00
_cell.angle_beta   90.00
_cell.angle_gamma   90.00
#
_symmetry.space_group_name_H-M   'P 1'
#
loop_
_entity.id
_entity.type
_entity.pdbx_description
1 polymer ?
#
loop_
_entity_poly.entity_id
_entity_poly.type
_entity_poly.pdbx_seq_one_letter_code
_entity_poly.pdbx_strand_id
1 'polypeptide(L)'
;MQNIINDIELALKDGILGFNNIIEVTEVFSLSPDNKINNILTLMVAENINKPVATGESFLTNKLISINQLKNWRFGIKRYHIEINELFRKLEILTQAGVWDKNQSDITNLKKIDKYFVSPNSYESVPINNILKNNFHNGSYVFEWFDFDKENHQELLSSPQALQRLSDRINEVLPISISSVSDRIGNFLLQIPSTVLMARFGLEKQNETYSLNCSIAWHEYAHKRDLIINCHLSENDNVCEGYYTKILKSDESNLSLPIANKRAHIGTIWDPENNFILARTRPSAFISPNARITTTVSTFKERVLTNNGTSKVISVLKPDNNTNKPRYEKPIINWTEKRIYENSSAELKESRNFVQYNSKGINKTQSKSEALEDLVYLINKYGQRAVWLWDPYLSFQDIFDTLLMNKYSNSIMKAISSLELPPDSNEISSREFYESKALQTIKEYNKSFNALPLETIKTLNLEFRCKTGNNGWSFHDRFIIFPSTDYHSNTLAWSLGTSVNSFGTSHHILQKVQDAQLIANAFSELWESLSGNDCLVWSNSNV
;
A
#
# COMPACT_ATOMS: atom_id res chain seq x y z
N MET A 1 -18.57 -5.25 -26.86
CA MET A 1 -17.21 -4.85 -26.45
C MET A 1 -16.77 -3.74 -27.37
N GLN A 2 -16.70 -2.51 -26.87
CA GLN A 2 -16.17 -1.37 -27.61
C GLN A 2 -14.73 -1.71 -28.04
N ASN A 3 -14.36 -1.51 -29.31
CA ASN A 3 -13.00 -1.75 -29.75
C ASN A 3 -12.09 -0.67 -29.14
N ILE A 4 -11.21 -1.04 -28.20
CA ILE A 4 -10.29 -0.10 -27.54
C ILE A 4 -9.50 0.75 -28.55
N ILE A 5 -9.19 0.18 -29.72
CA ILE A 5 -8.48 0.86 -30.80
C ILE A 5 -9.31 2.02 -31.34
N ASN A 6 -10.62 1.84 -31.57
CA ASN A 6 -11.51 2.91 -32.01
C ASN A 6 -11.59 4.04 -30.98
N ASP A 7 -11.56 3.70 -29.69
CA ASP A 7 -11.55 4.70 -28.61
C ASP A 7 -10.22 5.48 -28.58
N ILE A 8 -9.09 4.83 -28.88
CA ILE A 8 -7.78 5.46 -29.02
C ILE A 8 -7.75 6.37 -30.24
N GLU A 9 -8.25 5.90 -31.39
CA GLU A 9 -8.38 6.70 -32.62
C GLU A 9 -9.20 7.97 -32.36
N LEU A 10 -10.35 7.84 -31.69
CA LEU A 10 -11.17 9.00 -31.34
C LEU A 10 -10.45 9.93 -30.36
N ALA A 11 -9.76 9.38 -29.35
CA ALA A 11 -9.02 10.16 -28.36
C ALA A 11 -7.82 10.94 -28.95
N LEU A 12 -7.15 10.37 -29.96
CA LEU A 12 -6.03 10.99 -30.67
C LEU A 12 -6.45 11.95 -31.78
N LYS A 13 -7.72 11.96 -32.18
CA LYS A 13 -8.22 12.89 -33.18
C LYS A 13 -8.07 14.34 -32.70
N ASP A 14 -7.55 15.19 -33.58
CA ASP A 14 -7.34 16.60 -33.31
C ASP A 14 -8.60 17.29 -32.79
N GLY A 15 -8.45 18.05 -31.72
CA GLY A 15 -9.55 18.80 -31.09
C GLY A 15 -10.46 17.96 -30.19
N ILE A 16 -10.20 16.67 -29.99
CA ILE A 16 -10.93 15.83 -29.03
C ILE A 16 -10.31 15.97 -27.63
N LEU A 17 -9.14 15.37 -27.39
CA LEU A 17 -8.40 15.53 -26.14
C LEU A 17 -7.21 16.49 -26.26
N GLY A 18 -6.70 16.72 -27.48
CA GLY A 18 -5.56 17.57 -27.75
C GLY A 18 -5.25 17.64 -29.25
N PHE A 19 -4.04 18.09 -29.58
CA PHE A 19 -3.52 18.17 -30.95
C PHE A 19 -2.20 17.40 -31.03
N ASN A 20 -2.25 16.09 -30.77
CA ASN A 20 -1.06 15.27 -30.65
C ASN A 20 -0.57 14.85 -32.05
N ASN A 21 0.73 14.93 -32.29
CA ASN A 21 1.33 14.60 -33.58
C ASN A 21 2.36 13.47 -33.52
N ILE A 22 2.78 13.05 -32.33
CA ILE A 22 3.79 12.03 -32.15
C ILE A 22 3.57 11.28 -30.83
N ILE A 23 4.14 10.09 -30.71
CA ILE A 23 4.13 9.28 -29.49
C ILE A 23 5.56 9.16 -28.98
N GLU A 24 5.83 9.64 -27.76
CA GLU A 24 7.04 9.29 -27.03
C GLU A 24 6.84 7.91 -26.39
N VAL A 25 7.77 6.99 -26.62
CA VAL A 25 7.78 5.68 -25.96
C VAL A 25 8.96 5.64 -25.00
N THR A 26 8.69 5.36 -23.72
CA THR A 26 9.69 5.07 -22.71
C THR A 26 9.51 3.64 -22.22
N GLU A 27 10.55 2.82 -22.34
CA GLU A 27 10.56 1.43 -21.92
C GLU A 27 11.56 1.20 -20.81
N VAL A 28 11.09 0.61 -19.72
CA VAL A 28 11.93 -0.06 -18.72
C VAL A 28 11.90 -1.54 -19.05
N PHE A 29 13.06 -2.14 -19.24
CA PHE A 29 13.19 -3.55 -19.58
C PHE A 29 14.21 -4.24 -18.68
N SER A 30 14.09 -5.56 -18.57
CA SER A 30 15.06 -6.43 -17.90
C SER A 30 15.69 -7.41 -18.89
N LEU A 31 16.95 -7.73 -18.66
CA LEU A 31 17.63 -8.91 -19.17
C LEU A 31 17.65 -9.93 -18.02
N SER A 32 16.88 -11.01 -18.16
CA SER A 32 16.89 -12.12 -17.22
C SER A 32 18.20 -12.93 -17.31
N PRO A 33 18.47 -13.86 -16.38
CA PRO A 33 19.72 -14.63 -16.36
C PRO A 33 20.00 -15.45 -17.63
N ASP A 34 18.95 -15.81 -18.38
CA ASP A 34 18.99 -16.47 -19.69
C ASP A 34 19.23 -15.49 -20.87
N ASN A 35 19.43 -14.20 -20.58
CA ASN A 35 19.54 -13.09 -21.54
C ASN A 35 18.27 -12.82 -22.35
N LYS A 36 17.10 -13.29 -21.91
CA LYS A 36 15.81 -12.89 -22.49
C LYS A 36 15.48 -11.45 -22.06
N ILE A 37 14.97 -10.65 -23.00
CA ILE A 37 14.49 -9.30 -22.70
C ILE A 37 13.02 -9.39 -22.29
N ASN A 38 12.68 -8.85 -21.13
CA ASN A 38 11.31 -8.77 -20.64
C ASN A 38 10.93 -7.30 -20.40
N ASN A 39 9.70 -6.93 -20.73
CA ASN A 39 9.14 -5.61 -20.43
C ASN A 39 8.92 -5.48 -18.92
N ILE A 40 9.47 -4.45 -18.28
CA ILE A 40 9.13 -4.10 -16.89
C ILE A 40 8.02 -3.06 -16.88
N LEU A 41 8.07 -2.09 -17.79
CA LEU A 41 7.04 -1.08 -17.98
C LEU A 41 7.26 -0.41 -19.34
N THR A 42 6.21 -0.32 -20.15
CA THR A 42 6.23 0.51 -21.36
C THR A 42 5.20 1.61 -21.24
N LEU A 43 5.66 2.86 -21.27
CA LEU A 43 4.83 4.06 -21.27
C LEU A 43 4.90 4.73 -22.64
N MET A 44 3.75 4.83 -23.30
CA MET A 44 3.53 5.57 -24.53
C MET A 44 2.80 6.85 -24.19
N VAL A 45 3.31 8.01 -24.59
CA VAL A 45 2.70 9.31 -24.27
C VAL A 45 2.43 10.06 -25.57
N ALA A 46 1.18 10.45 -25.78
CA ALA A 46 0.82 11.32 -26.89
C ALA A 46 1.30 12.75 -26.64
N GLU A 47 2.06 13.31 -27.59
CA GLU A 47 2.64 14.63 -27.48
C GLU A 47 2.41 15.47 -28.74
N ASN A 48 2.53 16.79 -28.58
CA ASN A 48 2.58 17.74 -29.67
C ASN A 48 3.96 18.40 -29.68
N ILE A 49 4.82 18.01 -30.62
CA ILE A 49 6.19 18.54 -30.74
C ILE A 49 6.38 19.22 -32.10
N ASN A 50 7.04 20.38 -32.11
CA ASN A 50 7.46 21.06 -33.33
C ASN A 50 8.66 20.31 -33.97
N LYS A 51 8.54 19.88 -35.23
CA LYS A 51 9.51 19.04 -35.96
C LYS A 51 10.92 19.68 -36.11
N PRO A 52 12.01 18.87 -36.28
CA PRO A 52 12.05 17.41 -36.33
C PRO A 52 12.49 16.77 -35.00
N VAL A 53 11.88 15.62 -34.68
CA VAL A 53 12.23 14.79 -33.50
C VAL A 53 13.09 13.62 -33.96
N ALA A 54 14.16 13.31 -33.22
CA ALA A 54 14.95 12.11 -33.48
C ALA A 54 14.12 10.85 -33.19
N THR A 55 13.97 9.99 -34.19
CA THR A 55 13.20 8.73 -34.09
C THR A 55 14.04 7.54 -33.62
N GLY A 56 15.35 7.72 -33.46
CA GLY A 56 16.25 6.67 -32.98
C GLY A 56 16.08 6.36 -31.50
N GLU A 57 16.36 5.11 -31.13
CA GLU A 57 16.41 4.69 -29.73
C GLU A 57 17.54 5.39 -28.98
N SER A 58 17.21 6.00 -27.84
CA SER A 58 18.15 6.58 -26.90
C SER A 58 18.08 5.83 -25.57
N PHE A 59 19.20 5.25 -25.15
CA PHE A 59 19.32 4.67 -23.82
C PHE A 59 19.50 5.78 -22.79
N LEU A 60 18.62 5.85 -21.80
CA LEU A 60 18.72 6.82 -20.71
C LEU A 60 19.72 6.37 -19.64
N THR A 61 20.07 5.09 -19.63
CA THR A 61 21.06 4.50 -18.72
C THR A 61 22.42 4.33 -19.42
N ASN A 62 23.48 4.93 -18.86
CA ASN A 62 24.85 4.75 -19.37
C ASN A 62 25.38 3.32 -19.23
N LYS A 63 24.90 2.59 -18.22
CA LYS A 63 25.16 1.17 -17.97
C LYS A 63 23.87 0.53 -17.47
N LEU A 64 23.69 -0.75 -17.77
CA LEU A 64 22.57 -1.51 -17.23
C LEU A 64 22.62 -1.50 -15.69
N ILE A 65 21.45 -1.30 -15.08
CA ILE A 65 21.25 -1.30 -13.64
C ILE A 65 21.29 -2.75 -13.16
N SER A 66 22.01 -3.02 -12.08
CA SER A 66 22.00 -4.30 -11.38
C SER A 66 21.62 -4.11 -9.92
N ILE A 67 20.94 -5.09 -9.34
CA ILE A 67 20.55 -5.09 -7.92
C ILE A 67 21.03 -6.38 -7.27
N ASN A 68 21.64 -6.29 -6.09
CA ASN A 68 22.31 -7.43 -5.43
C ASN A 68 21.35 -8.58 -5.10
N GLN A 69 20.07 -8.28 -4.89
CA GLN A 69 19.01 -9.25 -4.58
C GLN A 69 18.68 -10.18 -5.75
N LEU A 70 18.85 -9.72 -7.00
CA LEU A 70 18.52 -10.49 -8.20
C LEU A 70 19.80 -10.81 -8.96
N LYS A 71 20.35 -11.99 -8.72
CA LYS A 71 21.60 -12.43 -9.35
C LYS A 71 21.42 -12.52 -10.86
N ASN A 72 22.36 -11.96 -11.61
CA ASN A 72 22.41 -11.97 -13.09
C ASN A 72 21.27 -11.23 -13.81
N TRP A 73 20.35 -10.62 -13.08
CA TRP A 73 19.38 -9.69 -13.67
C TRP A 73 20.03 -8.35 -13.96
N ARG A 74 19.72 -7.78 -15.13
CA ARG A 74 20.16 -6.45 -15.54
C ARG A 74 18.98 -5.67 -16.07
N PHE A 75 18.93 -4.36 -15.84
CA PHE A 75 17.80 -3.52 -16.24
C PHE A 75 18.29 -2.33 -17.06
N GLY A 76 17.47 -1.90 -18.02
CA GLY A 76 17.78 -0.76 -18.88
C GLY A 76 16.55 0.11 -19.09
N ILE A 77 16.81 1.35 -19.48
CA ILE A 77 15.75 2.30 -19.83
C ILE A 77 16.08 2.87 -21.21
N LYS A 78 15.13 2.76 -22.14
CA LYS A 78 15.24 3.39 -23.47
C LYS A 78 14.05 4.30 -23.74
N ARG A 79 14.28 5.32 -24.56
CA ARG A 79 13.28 6.27 -25.03
C ARG A 79 13.43 6.52 -26.53
N TYR A 80 12.31 6.63 -27.22
CA TYR A 80 12.26 6.98 -28.65
C TYR A 80 10.90 7.58 -28.99
N HIS A 81 10.74 7.99 -30.25
CA HIS A 81 9.47 8.51 -30.75
C HIS A 81 9.01 7.73 -31.98
N ILE A 82 7.70 7.52 -32.06
CA ILE A 82 7.04 6.90 -33.21
C ILE A 82 5.88 7.77 -33.70
N GLU A 83 5.59 7.65 -34.98
CA GLU A 83 4.40 8.28 -35.60
C GLU A 83 3.12 7.59 -35.11
N ILE A 84 2.00 8.32 -35.10
CA ILE A 84 0.70 7.80 -34.64
C ILE A 84 0.27 6.56 -35.45
N ASN A 85 0.51 6.53 -36.76
CA ASN A 85 0.20 5.36 -37.59
C ASN A 85 1.03 4.13 -37.20
N GLU A 86 2.27 4.34 -36.76
CA GLU A 86 3.12 3.25 -36.28
C GLU A 86 2.66 2.71 -34.93
N LEU A 87 2.16 3.58 -34.04
CA LEU A 87 1.53 3.17 -32.78
C LEU A 87 0.41 2.16 -33.05
N PHE A 88 -0.54 2.47 -33.93
CA PHE A 88 -1.66 1.57 -34.22
C PHE A 88 -1.18 0.20 -34.72
N ARG A 89 -0.22 0.17 -35.65
CA ARG A 89 0.39 -1.07 -36.12
C ARG A 89 1.03 -1.87 -34.99
N LYS A 90 1.77 -1.21 -34.08
CA LYS A 90 2.41 -1.87 -32.93
C LYS A 90 1.37 -2.40 -31.94
N LEU A 91 0.31 -1.65 -31.64
CA LEU A 91 -0.75 -2.07 -30.72
C LEU A 91 -1.56 -3.26 -31.27
N GLU A 92 -1.81 -3.30 -32.58
CA GLU A 92 -2.45 -4.45 -33.23
C GLU A 92 -1.60 -5.71 -33.11
N ILE A 93 -0.30 -5.61 -33.44
CA ILE A 93 0.64 -6.74 -33.34
C ILE A 93 0.79 -7.19 -31.88
N LEU A 94 0.90 -6.25 -30.94
CA LEU A 94 0.96 -6.56 -29.51
C LEU A 94 -0.28 -7.35 -29.06
N THR A 95 -1.46 -6.92 -29.52
CA THR A 95 -2.74 -7.54 -29.14
C THR A 95 -2.95 -8.91 -29.78
N GLN A 96 -2.50 -9.11 -31.02
CA GLN A 96 -2.75 -10.35 -31.78
C GLN A 96 -1.66 -11.40 -31.57
N ALA A 97 -0.40 -10.97 -31.52
CA ALA A 97 0.77 -11.85 -31.55
C ALA A 97 1.63 -11.74 -30.28
N GLY A 98 1.34 -10.81 -29.35
CA GLY A 98 2.18 -10.61 -28.17
C GLY A 98 3.58 -10.10 -28.52
N VAL A 99 3.70 -9.30 -29.58
CA VAL A 99 4.99 -8.77 -30.06
C VAL A 99 4.96 -7.25 -30.06
N TRP A 100 5.93 -6.63 -29.40
CA TRP A 100 6.10 -5.17 -29.40
C TRP A 100 7.18 -4.72 -30.40
N ASP A 101 8.31 -5.43 -30.41
CA ASP A 101 9.40 -5.24 -31.37
C ASP A 101 10.19 -6.56 -31.58
N LYS A 102 11.29 -6.52 -32.33
CA LYS A 102 12.11 -7.72 -32.62
C LYS A 102 12.77 -8.33 -31.38
N ASN A 103 13.00 -7.53 -30.35
CA ASN A 103 13.69 -7.90 -29.12
C ASN A 103 12.71 -8.24 -27.99
N GLN A 104 11.46 -7.79 -28.10
CA GLN A 104 10.36 -8.06 -27.19
C GLN A 104 9.25 -8.83 -27.92
N SER A 105 9.48 -10.13 -28.07
CA SER A 105 8.51 -11.12 -28.55
C SER A 105 7.99 -11.98 -27.40
N ASP A 106 6.95 -12.76 -27.67
CA ASP A 106 6.39 -13.76 -26.74
C ASP A 106 5.88 -13.14 -25.43
N ILE A 107 5.29 -11.95 -25.53
CA ILE A 107 4.61 -11.29 -24.43
C ILE A 107 3.25 -11.97 -24.28
N THR A 108 3.21 -12.97 -23.41
CA THR A 108 2.01 -13.76 -23.13
C THR A 108 1.09 -13.04 -22.15
N ASN A 109 -0.20 -13.36 -22.21
CA ASN A 109 -1.20 -13.06 -21.16
C ASN A 109 -1.51 -11.57 -20.90
N LEU A 110 -1.18 -10.68 -21.84
CA LEU A 110 -1.69 -9.31 -21.83
C LEU A 110 -3.20 -9.28 -22.08
N LYS A 111 -3.94 -8.66 -21.16
CA LYS A 111 -5.36 -8.36 -21.35
C LYS A 111 -5.57 -6.86 -21.39
N LYS A 112 -6.35 -6.44 -22.38
CA LYS A 112 -6.84 -5.06 -22.48
C LYS A 112 -7.82 -4.82 -21.33
N ILE A 113 -7.62 -3.74 -20.59
CA ILE A 113 -8.59 -3.26 -19.60
C ILE A 113 -9.30 -2.00 -20.12
N ASP A 114 -10.45 -1.68 -19.53
CA ASP A 114 -11.21 -0.50 -19.91
C ASP A 114 -10.39 0.78 -19.70
N LYS A 115 -10.57 1.76 -20.59
CA LYS A 115 -9.93 3.07 -20.46
C LYS A 115 -10.38 3.75 -19.18
N TYR A 116 -9.47 4.47 -18.54
CA TYR A 116 -9.79 5.24 -17.34
C TYR A 116 -9.16 6.63 -17.38
N PHE A 117 -9.80 7.58 -16.72
CA PHE A 117 -9.30 8.94 -16.58
C PHE A 117 -8.49 9.06 -15.30
N VAL A 118 -7.26 9.55 -15.41
CA VAL A 118 -6.36 9.80 -14.28
C VAL A 118 -6.33 11.28 -14.01
N SER A 119 -6.91 11.68 -12.89
CA SER A 119 -6.82 13.05 -12.37
C SER A 119 -5.39 13.37 -11.92
N PRO A 120 -4.97 14.65 -12.01
CA PRO A 120 -3.74 15.11 -11.38
C PRO A 120 -3.76 14.90 -9.87
N ASN A 121 -2.57 14.86 -9.27
CA ASN A 121 -2.42 14.87 -7.82
C ASN A 121 -2.97 16.18 -7.23
N SER A 122 -3.50 16.08 -6.01
CA SER A 122 -3.98 17.20 -5.19
C SER A 122 -3.37 17.08 -3.79
N TYR A 123 -4.11 17.32 -2.71
CA TYR A 123 -3.68 16.85 -1.39
C TYR A 123 -3.73 15.32 -1.29
N GLU A 124 -4.56 14.66 -2.11
CA GLU A 124 -4.53 13.22 -2.34
C GLU A 124 -3.72 12.90 -3.59
N SER A 125 -2.78 11.97 -3.46
CA SER A 125 -2.02 11.39 -4.57
C SER A 125 -2.82 10.29 -5.28
N VAL A 126 -2.71 10.23 -6.59
CA VAL A 126 -3.17 9.08 -7.39
C VAL A 126 -1.95 8.20 -7.68
N PRO A 127 -1.90 6.94 -7.19
CA PRO A 127 -0.69 6.11 -7.28
C PRO A 127 -0.13 5.98 -8.70
N ILE A 128 -0.99 5.82 -9.71
CA ILE A 128 -0.54 5.67 -11.10
C ILE A 128 0.18 6.92 -11.65
N ASN A 129 -0.05 8.11 -11.08
CA ASN A 129 0.72 9.31 -11.46
C ASN A 129 2.21 9.16 -11.17
N ASN A 130 2.62 8.20 -10.35
CA ASN A 130 4.04 7.90 -10.10
C ASN A 130 4.72 7.21 -11.29
N ILE A 131 3.99 6.78 -12.32
CA ILE A 131 4.56 6.19 -13.54
C ILE A 131 4.16 6.92 -14.81
N LEU A 132 3.18 7.83 -14.77
CA LEU A 132 2.75 8.63 -15.92
C LEU A 132 3.63 9.87 -16.11
N LYS A 133 3.76 10.33 -17.35
CA LYS A 133 4.51 11.54 -17.68
C LYS A 133 3.66 12.77 -17.41
N ASN A 134 4.09 13.64 -16.51
CA ASN A 134 3.57 15.01 -16.34
C ASN A 134 2.04 15.13 -16.33
N ASN A 135 1.34 14.29 -15.56
CA ASN A 135 -0.12 14.34 -15.45
C ASN A 135 -0.60 15.50 -14.58
N PHE A 136 -0.39 16.73 -15.06
CA PHE A 136 -0.72 17.98 -14.39
C PHE A 136 -1.98 18.63 -15.00
N HIS A 137 -2.47 19.68 -14.35
CA HIS A 137 -3.60 20.51 -14.80
C HIS A 137 -4.95 19.79 -14.86
N ASN A 138 -5.27 19.16 -15.99
CA ASN A 138 -6.60 18.61 -16.24
C ASN A 138 -6.68 17.11 -15.96
N GLY A 139 -5.61 16.37 -16.23
CA GLY A 139 -5.56 14.91 -16.21
C GLY A 139 -5.27 14.30 -17.58
N SER A 140 -5.31 12.97 -17.64
CA SER A 140 -5.05 12.20 -18.86
C SER A 140 -5.90 10.93 -18.91
N TYR A 141 -6.26 10.50 -20.11
CA TYR A 141 -6.75 9.15 -20.33
C TYR A 141 -5.61 8.17 -20.39
N VAL A 142 -5.82 6.97 -19.85
CA VAL A 142 -4.90 5.85 -19.96
C VAL A 142 -5.61 4.66 -20.58
N PHE A 143 -4.98 4.08 -21.58
CA PHE A 143 -5.33 2.80 -22.19
C PHE A 143 -4.26 1.80 -21.83
N GLU A 144 -4.64 0.60 -21.40
CA GLU A 144 -3.70 -0.29 -20.73
C GLU A 144 -3.86 -1.75 -21.20
N TRP A 145 -2.71 -2.36 -21.50
CA TRP A 145 -2.54 -3.79 -21.66
C TRP A 145 -1.87 -4.31 -20.39
N PHE A 146 -2.65 -5.03 -19.60
CA PHE A 146 -2.27 -5.48 -18.27
C PHE A 146 -1.75 -6.92 -18.35
N ASP A 147 -0.55 -7.16 -17.83
CA ASP A 147 -0.02 -8.52 -17.63
C ASP A 147 -0.64 -9.11 -16.36
N PHE A 148 -1.56 -10.07 -16.50
CA PHE A 148 -2.25 -10.65 -15.33
C PHE A 148 -1.43 -11.73 -14.64
N ASP A 149 -0.54 -12.40 -15.37
CA ASP A 149 0.11 -13.62 -14.89
C ASP A 149 1.48 -13.31 -14.27
N LYS A 150 2.10 -12.20 -14.67
CA LYS A 150 3.39 -11.71 -14.14
C LYS A 150 4.50 -12.77 -14.18
N GLU A 151 4.38 -13.74 -15.09
CA GLU A 151 5.21 -14.96 -15.13
C GLU A 151 6.70 -14.61 -15.21
N ASN A 152 7.06 -13.66 -16.09
CA ASN A 152 8.43 -13.19 -16.28
C ASN A 152 8.93 -12.27 -15.14
N HIS A 153 8.12 -12.01 -14.11
CA HIS A 153 8.40 -11.01 -13.08
C HIS A 153 8.27 -11.57 -11.65
N GLN A 154 7.99 -12.85 -11.49
CA GLN A 154 7.77 -13.48 -10.17
C GLN A 154 8.97 -13.31 -9.24
N GLU A 155 10.21 -13.45 -9.72
CA GLU A 155 11.41 -13.27 -8.89
C GLU A 155 11.53 -11.83 -8.36
N LEU A 156 11.29 -10.83 -9.22
CA LEU A 156 11.33 -9.42 -8.84
C LEU A 156 10.21 -9.07 -7.85
N LEU A 157 9.00 -9.55 -8.13
CA LEU A 157 7.80 -9.23 -7.36
C LEU A 157 7.72 -9.95 -6.02
N SER A 158 8.33 -11.14 -5.91
CA SER A 158 8.45 -11.89 -4.65
C SER A 158 9.47 -11.27 -3.70
N SER A 159 10.27 -10.27 -4.14
CA SER A 159 11.24 -9.57 -3.31
C SER A 159 10.92 -8.07 -3.22
N PRO A 160 10.14 -7.62 -2.22
CA PRO A 160 9.80 -6.21 -2.04
C PRO A 160 11.04 -5.29 -1.96
N GLN A 161 12.11 -5.77 -1.31
CA GLN A 161 13.37 -5.03 -1.24
C GLN A 161 14.05 -4.87 -2.61
N ALA A 162 14.00 -5.91 -3.46
CA ALA A 162 14.55 -5.84 -4.81
C ALA A 162 13.77 -4.84 -5.66
N LEU A 163 12.42 -4.90 -5.61
CA LEU A 163 11.56 -3.98 -6.32
C LEU A 163 11.76 -2.52 -5.88
N GLN A 164 11.84 -2.26 -4.57
CA GLN A 164 12.09 -0.91 -4.07
C GLN A 164 13.45 -0.38 -4.54
N ARG A 165 14.52 -1.18 -4.44
CA ARG A 165 15.85 -0.79 -4.92
C ARG A 165 15.89 -0.52 -6.42
N LEU A 166 15.21 -1.35 -7.21
CA LEU A 166 15.09 -1.11 -8.65
C LEU A 166 14.35 0.20 -8.92
N SER A 167 13.24 0.44 -8.20
CA SER A 167 12.47 1.68 -8.30
C SER A 167 13.33 2.91 -7.96
N ASP A 168 14.13 2.86 -6.91
CA ASP A 168 15.01 3.97 -6.51
C ASP A 168 16.05 4.27 -7.61
N ARG A 169 16.65 3.21 -8.19
CA ARG A 169 17.63 3.34 -9.29
C ARG A 169 17.02 3.86 -10.59
N ILE A 170 15.78 3.49 -10.89
CA ILE A 170 15.06 4.04 -12.04
C ILE A 170 14.77 5.53 -11.79
N ASN A 171 14.35 5.89 -10.57
CA ASN A 171 14.02 7.27 -10.19
C ASN A 171 15.22 8.24 -10.29
N GLU A 172 16.46 7.73 -10.18
CA GLU A 172 17.69 8.51 -10.44
C GLU A 172 17.80 9.01 -11.89
N VAL A 173 17.17 8.30 -12.85
CA VAL A 173 17.28 8.56 -14.30
C VAL A 173 15.97 9.08 -14.90
N LEU A 174 14.85 8.53 -14.46
CA LEU A 174 13.50 8.81 -14.94
C LEU A 174 12.60 8.96 -13.71
N PRO A 175 11.91 10.09 -13.48
CA PRO A 175 11.20 10.38 -12.24
C PRO A 175 9.90 9.56 -12.10
N ILE A 176 10.03 8.23 -12.04
CA ILE A 176 8.96 7.28 -11.85
C ILE A 176 9.26 6.33 -10.69
N SER A 177 8.22 5.90 -9.98
CA SER A 177 8.33 4.94 -8.88
C SER A 177 7.47 3.69 -9.15
N ILE A 178 8.11 2.67 -9.72
CA ILE A 178 7.46 1.40 -10.05
C ILE A 178 7.12 0.56 -8.81
N SER A 179 7.79 0.78 -7.67
CA SER A 179 7.45 0.07 -6.43
C SER A 179 6.10 0.49 -5.84
N SER A 180 5.69 1.73 -6.11
CA SER A 180 4.40 2.27 -5.65
C SER A 180 3.19 1.71 -6.40
N VAL A 181 3.42 1.07 -7.55
CA VAL A 181 2.43 0.45 -8.44
C VAL A 181 2.97 -0.88 -8.95
N SER A 182 3.36 -1.75 -8.01
CA SER A 182 3.96 -3.06 -8.31
C SER A 182 3.06 -3.95 -9.18
N ASP A 183 1.75 -3.76 -9.07
CA ASP A 183 0.74 -4.41 -9.89
C ASP A 183 0.81 -4.01 -11.38
N ARG A 184 1.49 -2.90 -11.72
CA ARG A 184 1.71 -2.42 -13.10
C ARG A 184 3.00 -2.93 -13.76
N ILE A 185 3.81 -3.73 -13.06
CA ILE A 185 5.00 -4.35 -13.66
C ILE A 185 4.58 -5.29 -14.80
N GLY A 186 5.22 -5.18 -15.96
CA GLY A 186 4.91 -5.94 -17.17
C GLY A 186 3.90 -5.25 -18.09
N ASN A 187 3.29 -4.14 -17.68
CA ASN A 187 2.20 -3.52 -18.43
C ASN A 187 2.68 -2.56 -19.53
N PHE A 188 1.79 -2.35 -20.50
CA PHE A 188 1.92 -1.31 -21.54
C PHE A 188 0.81 -0.28 -21.33
N LEU A 189 1.18 0.99 -21.18
CA LEU A 189 0.26 2.09 -20.91
C LEU A 189 0.39 3.14 -22.01
N LEU A 190 -0.74 3.51 -22.63
CA LEU A 190 -0.84 4.65 -23.51
C LEU A 190 -1.55 5.79 -22.78
N GLN A 191 -0.80 6.85 -22.49
CA GLN A 191 -1.27 8.07 -21.89
C GLN A 191 -1.62 9.09 -22.98
N ILE A 192 -2.85 9.58 -22.95
CA ILE A 192 -3.31 10.70 -23.79
C ILE A 192 -3.70 11.86 -22.86
N PRO A 193 -2.82 12.86 -22.69
CA PRO A 193 -3.11 14.04 -21.87
C PRO A 193 -4.31 14.83 -22.42
N SER A 194 -5.14 15.37 -21.53
CA SER A 194 -6.21 16.28 -21.93
C SER A 194 -5.71 17.73 -21.96
N THR A 195 -5.40 18.21 -23.17
CA THR A 195 -4.81 19.53 -23.46
C THR A 195 -5.68 20.40 -24.36
N VAL A 196 -6.84 19.90 -24.81
CA VAL A 196 -7.80 20.64 -25.66
C VAL A 196 -8.36 21.90 -25.00
N LEU A 197 -8.36 21.95 -23.67
CA LEU A 197 -8.73 23.11 -22.87
C LEU A 197 -7.86 23.18 -21.61
N MET A 198 -7.97 24.27 -20.85
CA MET A 198 -7.45 24.39 -19.51
C MET A 198 -8.60 24.74 -18.57
N ALA A 199 -8.77 23.93 -17.53
CA ALA A 199 -9.80 24.12 -16.51
C ALA A 199 -9.18 24.64 -15.21
N ARG A 200 -9.85 25.59 -14.57
CA ARG A 200 -9.48 26.09 -13.26
C ARG A 200 -10.69 26.20 -12.35
N PHE A 201 -10.64 25.48 -11.23
CA PHE A 201 -11.55 25.70 -10.12
C PHE A 201 -10.96 26.75 -9.18
N GLY A 202 -11.79 27.67 -8.69
CA GLY A 202 -11.38 28.76 -7.81
C GLY A 202 -12.48 29.16 -6.83
N LEU A 203 -12.22 30.22 -6.08
CA LEU A 203 -13.20 30.84 -5.18
C LEU A 203 -13.72 32.14 -5.76
N GLU A 204 -15.03 32.33 -5.63
CA GLU A 204 -15.72 33.60 -5.88
C GLU A 204 -16.39 34.05 -4.58
N LYS A 205 -16.33 35.35 -4.27
CA LYS A 205 -16.99 35.92 -3.09
C LYS A 205 -18.43 36.33 -3.47
N GLN A 206 -19.41 35.78 -2.77
CA GLN A 206 -20.82 36.15 -2.91
C GLN A 206 -21.45 36.39 -1.53
N ASN A 207 -21.94 37.62 -1.29
CA ASN A 207 -22.69 38.01 -0.08
C ASN A 207 -22.10 37.45 1.22
N GLU A 208 -20.80 37.74 1.45
CA GLU A 208 -20.00 37.31 2.61
C GLU A 208 -19.64 35.80 2.70
N THR A 209 -20.11 35.00 1.74
CA THR A 209 -19.71 33.60 1.59
C THR A 209 -18.78 33.41 0.40
N TYR A 210 -18.01 32.31 0.39
CA TYR A 210 -17.16 31.93 -0.73
C TYR A 210 -17.77 30.71 -1.41
N SER A 211 -18.12 30.87 -2.68
CA SER A 211 -18.60 29.81 -3.57
C SER A 211 -17.48 29.37 -4.51
N LEU A 212 -17.64 28.19 -5.11
CA LEU A 212 -16.72 27.71 -6.14
C LEU A 212 -17.03 28.39 -7.48
N ASN A 213 -16.00 28.64 -8.28
CA ASN A 213 -16.14 28.96 -9.70
C ASN A 213 -15.33 27.98 -10.55
N CYS A 214 -15.74 27.83 -11.81
CA CYS A 214 -15.04 27.06 -12.82
C CYS A 214 -14.78 27.98 -14.03
N SER A 215 -13.51 28.11 -14.40
CA SER A 215 -13.05 28.86 -15.56
C SER A 215 -12.46 27.90 -16.59
N ILE A 216 -12.79 28.10 -17.86
CA ILE A 216 -12.32 27.29 -18.99
C ILE A 216 -11.69 28.17 -20.05
N ALA A 217 -10.52 27.77 -20.52
CA ALA A 217 -9.87 28.33 -21.70
C ALA A 217 -9.63 27.22 -22.72
N TRP A 218 -10.29 27.29 -23.89
CA TRP A 218 -10.06 26.35 -24.98
C TRP A 218 -8.71 26.59 -25.64
N HIS A 219 -8.09 25.53 -26.15
CA HIS A 219 -6.95 25.63 -27.05
C HIS A 219 -7.34 26.44 -28.30
N GLU A 220 -6.41 27.22 -28.87
CA GLU A 220 -6.69 28.16 -29.96
C GLU A 220 -7.34 27.50 -31.19
N TYR A 221 -6.89 26.30 -31.55
CA TYR A 221 -7.41 25.53 -32.68
C TYR A 221 -8.60 24.62 -32.33
N ALA A 222 -9.04 24.57 -31.07
CA ALA A 222 -10.12 23.68 -30.66
C ALA A 222 -11.50 24.21 -31.06
N HIS A 223 -12.34 23.31 -31.58
CA HIS A 223 -13.75 23.59 -31.76
C HIS A 223 -14.46 23.59 -30.40
N LYS A 224 -14.92 24.78 -29.98
CA LYS A 224 -15.69 24.96 -28.75
C LYS A 224 -17.02 24.20 -28.85
N ARG A 225 -17.41 23.54 -27.76
CA ARG A 225 -18.64 22.76 -27.68
C ARG A 225 -19.22 22.83 -26.26
N ASP A 226 -20.49 22.46 -26.14
CA ASP A 226 -21.17 22.44 -24.85
C ASP A 226 -20.53 21.38 -23.94
N LEU A 227 -20.30 21.74 -22.67
CA LEU A 227 -19.69 20.87 -21.68
C LEU A 227 -20.63 20.67 -20.50
N ILE A 228 -20.55 19.53 -19.83
CA ILE A 228 -21.23 19.32 -18.55
C ILE A 228 -20.22 19.47 -17.43
N ILE A 229 -20.47 20.43 -16.54
CA ILE A 229 -19.69 20.65 -15.33
C ILE A 229 -20.42 20.00 -14.17
N ASN A 230 -19.80 18.99 -13.59
CA ASN A 230 -20.24 18.40 -12.34
C ASN A 230 -19.28 18.79 -11.21
N CYS A 231 -19.83 19.14 -10.05
CA CYS A 231 -19.04 19.38 -8.87
C CYS A 231 -19.77 18.87 -7.62
N HIS A 232 -19.03 18.32 -6.67
CA HIS A 232 -19.57 17.91 -5.38
C HIS A 232 -18.49 18.03 -4.30
N LEU A 233 -18.91 18.08 -3.03
CA LEU A 233 -17.98 17.99 -1.92
C LEU A 233 -17.45 16.55 -1.80
N SER A 234 -16.21 16.41 -1.32
CA SER A 234 -15.65 15.10 -0.98
C SER A 234 -16.59 14.37 -0.03
N GLU A 235 -16.85 13.09 -0.29
CA GLU A 235 -17.73 12.29 0.57
C GLU A 235 -17.21 12.26 2.00
N ASN A 236 -18.12 12.37 2.95
CA ASN A 236 -17.87 12.11 4.36
C ASN A 236 -19.00 11.22 4.83
N ASP A 237 -18.66 10.18 5.60
CA ASP A 237 -19.63 9.15 6.00
C ASP A 237 -20.36 8.48 4.81
N ASN A 238 -19.68 8.36 3.66
CA ASN A 238 -20.29 7.88 2.40
C ASN A 238 -21.51 8.71 1.92
N VAL A 239 -21.60 9.98 2.33
CA VAL A 239 -22.65 10.91 1.89
C VAL A 239 -22.11 11.87 0.84
N CYS A 240 -22.80 11.94 -0.30
CA CYS A 240 -22.54 12.94 -1.34
C CYS A 240 -23.29 14.25 -1.02
N GLU A 241 -22.53 15.28 -0.63
CA GLU A 241 -23.06 16.61 -0.32
C GLU A 241 -22.62 17.64 -1.36
N GLY A 242 -23.40 18.72 -1.48
CA GLY A 242 -23.04 19.85 -2.35
C GLY A 242 -22.95 19.47 -3.83
N TYR A 243 -23.68 18.45 -4.27
CA TYR A 243 -23.71 18.03 -5.67
C TYR A 243 -24.39 19.09 -6.53
N TYR A 244 -23.73 19.49 -7.61
CA TYR A 244 -24.22 20.45 -8.59
C TYR A 244 -23.80 20.02 -9.99
N THR A 245 -24.71 20.16 -10.95
CA THR A 245 -24.45 19.90 -12.36
C THR A 245 -25.03 21.01 -13.21
N LYS A 246 -24.29 21.45 -14.22
CA LYS A 246 -24.75 22.43 -15.19
C LYS A 246 -24.06 22.28 -16.53
N ILE A 247 -24.81 22.54 -17.59
CA ILE A 247 -24.28 22.65 -18.94
C ILE A 247 -23.66 24.05 -19.10
N LEU A 248 -22.38 24.09 -19.42
CA LEU A 248 -21.67 25.28 -19.86
C LEU A 248 -21.79 25.36 -21.39
N LYS A 249 -22.35 26.46 -21.89
CA LYS A 249 -22.51 26.65 -23.34
C LYS A 249 -21.17 26.98 -24.01
N SER A 250 -21.04 26.60 -25.28
CA SER A 250 -19.78 26.76 -26.05
C SER A 250 -19.24 28.20 -26.13
N ASP A 251 -20.09 29.21 -25.95
CA ASP A 251 -19.75 30.64 -25.91
C ASP A 251 -19.39 31.15 -24.51
N GLU A 252 -19.68 30.37 -23.46
CA GLU A 252 -19.34 30.69 -22.08
C GLU A 252 -17.93 30.22 -21.72
N SER A 253 -17.25 30.97 -20.85
CA SER A 253 -15.90 30.65 -20.37
C SER A 253 -15.82 30.48 -18.85
N ASN A 254 -16.87 30.86 -18.13
CA ASN A 254 -16.89 30.87 -16.68
C ASN A 254 -18.26 30.44 -16.16
N LEU A 255 -18.25 29.69 -15.06
CA LEU A 255 -19.44 29.27 -14.36
C LEU A 255 -19.27 29.44 -12.85
N SER A 256 -20.21 30.13 -12.22
CA SER A 256 -20.34 30.15 -10.77
C SER A 256 -21.10 28.90 -10.30
N LEU A 257 -20.55 28.23 -9.29
CA LEU A 257 -21.09 27.00 -8.71
C LEU A 257 -21.59 27.33 -7.30
N PRO A 258 -22.87 27.11 -6.97
CA PRO A 258 -23.45 27.44 -5.66
C PRO A 258 -23.05 26.44 -4.55
N ILE A 259 -21.79 26.03 -4.54
CA ILE A 259 -21.19 25.13 -3.56
C ILE A 259 -20.32 25.96 -2.63
N ALA A 260 -20.68 26.01 -1.36
CA ALA A 260 -19.90 26.72 -0.35
C ALA A 260 -18.54 26.03 -0.11
N ASN A 261 -17.47 26.82 0.03
CA ASN A 261 -16.14 26.32 0.39
C ASN A 261 -16.07 25.88 1.87
N LYS A 262 -16.69 24.74 2.17
CA LYS A 262 -16.73 24.14 3.51
C LYS A 262 -15.74 22.99 3.67
N ARG A 263 -15.54 22.21 2.60
CA ARG A 263 -14.72 20.99 2.55
C ARG A 263 -14.06 20.91 1.18
N ALA A 264 -13.22 19.90 1.00
CA ALA A 264 -12.66 19.61 -0.30
C ALA A 264 -13.78 19.34 -1.32
N HIS A 265 -13.53 19.69 -2.58
CA HIS A 265 -14.44 19.50 -3.69
C HIS A 265 -13.79 18.66 -4.78
N ILE A 266 -14.63 18.00 -5.56
CA ILE A 266 -14.28 17.27 -6.77
C ILE A 266 -15.04 17.95 -7.90
N GLY A 267 -14.30 18.48 -8.87
CA GLY A 267 -14.85 19.07 -10.09
C GLY A 267 -14.56 18.16 -11.28
N THR A 268 -15.54 17.93 -12.13
CA THR A 268 -15.44 17.14 -13.37
C THR A 268 -16.02 17.94 -14.53
N ILE A 269 -15.28 18.02 -15.63
CA ILE A 269 -15.69 18.62 -16.89
C ILE A 269 -15.81 17.50 -17.90
N TRP A 270 -17.02 17.25 -18.37
CA TRP A 270 -17.34 16.17 -19.29
C TRP A 270 -17.80 16.72 -20.64
N ASP A 271 -17.28 16.14 -21.71
CA ASP A 271 -17.67 16.37 -23.10
C ASP A 271 -18.74 15.33 -23.49
N PRO A 272 -20.02 15.72 -23.55
CA PRO A 272 -21.10 14.80 -23.90
C PRO A 272 -21.09 14.37 -25.38
N GLU A 273 -20.48 15.16 -26.27
CA GLU A 273 -20.45 14.88 -27.71
C GLU A 273 -19.50 13.70 -28.01
N ASN A 274 -18.32 13.71 -27.39
CA ASN A 274 -17.29 12.69 -27.62
C ASN A 274 -17.17 11.67 -26.47
N ASN A 275 -17.96 11.86 -25.41
CA ASN A 275 -17.99 11.01 -24.21
C ASN A 275 -16.62 10.89 -23.51
N PHE A 276 -15.97 12.02 -23.28
CA PHE A 276 -14.68 12.10 -22.58
C PHE A 276 -14.70 13.11 -21.44
N ILE A 277 -13.99 12.81 -20.36
CA ILE A 277 -13.66 13.78 -19.30
C ILE A 277 -12.50 14.62 -19.82
N LEU A 278 -12.71 15.94 -19.89
CA LEU A 278 -11.68 16.88 -20.32
C LEU A 278 -10.86 17.43 -19.15
N ALA A 279 -11.43 17.46 -17.95
CA ALA A 279 -10.69 17.79 -16.75
C ALA A 279 -11.38 17.21 -15.52
N ARG A 280 -10.61 16.72 -14.56
CA ARG A 280 -11.16 16.32 -13.26
C ARG A 280 -10.16 16.51 -12.14
N THR A 281 -10.59 17.18 -11.07
CA THR A 281 -9.78 17.32 -9.87
C THR A 281 -9.89 16.07 -8.99
N ARG A 282 -8.82 15.74 -8.26
CA ARG A 282 -8.98 14.99 -7.01
C ARG A 282 -9.56 15.92 -5.94
N PRO A 283 -10.01 15.39 -4.79
CA PRO A 283 -10.45 16.22 -3.68
C PRO A 283 -9.47 17.38 -3.46
N SER A 284 -9.96 18.61 -3.57
CA SER A 284 -9.15 19.83 -3.50
C SER A 284 -9.81 20.84 -2.59
N ALA A 285 -9.06 21.55 -1.77
CA ALA A 285 -9.59 22.52 -0.82
C ALA A 285 -8.83 23.84 -0.92
N PHE A 286 -9.55 24.94 -0.68
CA PHE A 286 -8.94 26.26 -0.59
C PHE A 286 -8.81 26.66 0.87
N ILE A 287 -7.67 27.26 1.24
CA ILE A 287 -7.54 27.93 2.53
C ILE A 287 -8.62 29.00 2.59
N SER A 288 -9.47 28.94 3.62
CA SER A 288 -10.52 29.93 3.81
C SER A 288 -9.88 31.32 3.86
N PRO A 289 -10.40 32.31 3.12
CA PRO A 289 -9.90 33.68 3.21
C PRO A 289 -10.04 34.30 4.60
N ASN A 290 -10.87 33.69 5.47
CA ASN A 290 -11.04 34.05 6.87
C ASN A 290 -10.11 33.25 7.82
N ALA A 291 -9.24 32.39 7.30
CA ALA A 291 -8.33 31.59 8.11
C ALA A 291 -7.35 32.50 8.85
N ARG A 292 -7.41 32.48 10.18
CA ARG A 292 -6.45 33.18 11.03
C ARG A 292 -5.22 32.29 11.20
N ILE A 293 -4.14 32.63 10.51
CA ILE A 293 -2.83 32.03 10.77
C ILE A 293 -2.35 32.59 12.11
N THR A 294 -2.45 31.77 13.16
CA THR A 294 -1.91 32.13 14.47
C THR A 294 -0.44 31.75 14.50
N THR A 295 0.44 32.73 14.32
CA THR A 295 1.88 32.55 14.54
C THR A 295 2.15 32.66 16.04
N THR A 296 2.19 31.53 16.73
CA THR A 296 2.67 31.49 18.12
C THR A 296 4.19 31.65 18.14
N VAL A 297 4.67 32.84 18.50
CA VAL A 297 6.08 33.05 18.86
C VAL A 297 6.29 32.38 20.22
N SER A 298 6.67 31.12 20.19
CA SER A 298 6.90 30.35 21.41
C SER A 298 8.29 30.67 21.95
N THR A 299 8.36 31.11 23.21
CA THR A 299 9.65 31.26 23.91
C THR A 299 10.11 29.89 24.37
N PHE A 300 11.34 29.51 24.00
CA PHE A 300 11.96 28.27 24.44
C PHE A 300 12.56 28.46 25.83
N LYS A 301 12.20 27.61 26.79
CA LYS A 301 12.94 27.46 28.04
C LYS A 301 13.62 26.10 28.05
N GLU A 302 14.93 26.09 28.14
CA GLU A 302 15.68 24.84 28.29
C GLU A 302 15.38 24.18 29.63
N ARG A 303 15.07 22.88 29.59
CA ARG A 303 14.99 21.99 30.74
C ARG A 303 16.15 21.01 30.64
N VAL A 304 17.06 21.06 31.60
CA VAL A 304 18.13 20.07 31.73
C VAL A 304 17.61 18.89 32.55
N LEU A 305 17.65 17.70 31.97
CA LEU A 305 17.38 16.44 32.65
C LEU A 305 18.74 15.80 32.97
N THR A 306 19.11 15.77 34.24
CA THR A 306 20.33 15.09 34.69
C THR A 306 19.97 13.80 35.42
N ASN A 307 20.51 12.68 34.94
CA ASN A 307 20.43 11.39 35.63
C ASN A 307 21.78 10.66 35.49
N ASN A 308 22.28 10.10 36.60
CA ASN A 308 23.56 9.37 36.68
C ASN A 308 24.73 10.04 35.93
N GLY A 309 24.92 11.34 36.11
CA GLY A 309 26.04 12.10 35.52
C GLY A 309 25.85 12.48 34.04
N THR A 310 24.86 11.93 33.34
CA THR A 310 24.49 12.37 32.00
C THR A 310 23.41 13.44 32.06
N SER A 311 23.66 14.58 31.41
CA SER A 311 22.69 15.67 31.27
C SER A 311 22.21 15.79 29.82
N LYS A 312 20.90 15.83 29.62
CA LYS A 312 20.26 16.14 28.33
C LYS A 312 19.44 17.40 28.45
N VAL A 313 19.65 18.35 27.54
CA VAL A 313 18.89 19.61 27.49
C VAL A 313 17.76 19.46 26.49
N ILE A 314 16.54 19.83 26.91
CA ILE A 314 15.34 19.82 26.07
C ILE A 314 14.77 21.23 26.05
N SER A 315 14.56 21.80 24.87
CA SER A 315 13.84 23.05 24.71
C SER A 315 12.35 22.84 24.96
N VAL A 316 11.83 23.39 26.05
CA VAL A 316 10.41 23.32 26.40
C VAL A 316 9.72 24.57 25.89
N LEU A 317 8.75 24.39 25.00
CA LEU A 317 7.86 25.43 24.53
C LEU A 317 6.97 25.88 25.69
N LYS A 318 7.03 27.16 26.06
CA LYS A 318 5.98 27.73 26.91
C LYS A 318 4.79 28.13 26.01
N PRO A 319 3.56 27.68 26.33
CA PRO A 319 2.38 28.27 25.71
C PRO A 319 2.32 29.76 26.07
N ASP A 320 1.99 30.58 25.09
CA ASP A 320 1.87 32.03 25.27
C ASP A 320 0.74 32.31 26.27
N ASN A 321 1.05 32.98 27.38
CA ASN A 321 0.04 33.40 28.38
C ASN A 321 -0.74 34.63 27.88
N ASN A 322 -1.12 34.66 26.60
CA ASN A 322 -1.95 35.72 26.09
C ASN A 322 -3.34 35.58 26.74
N THR A 323 -3.61 36.46 27.71
CA THR A 323 -4.81 36.52 28.55
C THR A 323 -6.09 36.88 27.80
N ASN A 324 -6.03 37.03 26.47
CA ASN A 324 -7.21 36.97 25.64
C ASN A 324 -7.64 35.50 25.53
N LYS A 325 -8.27 34.99 26.60
CA LYS A 325 -9.02 33.74 26.54
C LYS A 325 -9.84 33.81 25.25
N PRO A 326 -9.57 32.94 24.25
CA PRO A 326 -10.53 32.77 23.18
C PRO A 326 -11.87 32.56 23.87
N ARG A 327 -12.94 33.22 23.43
CA ARG A 327 -14.28 32.71 23.74
C ARG A 327 -14.22 31.25 23.32
N TYR A 328 -14.13 30.36 24.30
CA TYR A 328 -14.39 28.95 24.09
C TYR A 328 -15.89 28.91 23.81
N GLU A 329 -16.27 29.25 22.59
CA GLU A 329 -17.46 28.64 22.01
C GLU A 329 -17.22 27.15 22.22
N LYS A 330 -18.13 26.52 22.97
CA LYS A 330 -18.07 25.08 23.18
C LYS A 330 -17.81 24.47 21.80
N PRO A 331 -16.74 23.70 21.61
CA PRO A 331 -16.49 23.09 20.31
C PRO A 331 -17.80 22.39 19.95
N ILE A 332 -18.38 22.77 18.80
CA ILE A 332 -19.56 22.09 18.29
C ILE A 332 -19.12 20.63 18.20
N ILE A 333 -19.65 19.78 19.09
CA ILE A 333 -19.36 18.36 19.06
C ILE A 333 -19.90 17.89 17.71
N ASN A 334 -18.99 17.51 16.82
CA ASN A 334 -19.37 16.94 15.55
C ASN A 334 -19.91 15.53 15.81
N TRP A 335 -21.23 15.42 15.96
CA TRP A 335 -21.91 14.16 16.25
C TRP A 335 -21.64 13.10 15.17
N THR A 336 -21.42 13.52 13.92
CA THR A 336 -21.04 12.63 12.83
C THR A 336 -19.66 12.03 13.07
N GLU A 337 -18.66 12.84 13.41
CA GLU A 337 -17.31 12.34 13.74
C GLU A 337 -17.31 11.40 14.95
N LYS A 338 -18.06 11.76 16.00
CA LYS A 338 -18.20 10.92 17.19
C LYS A 338 -18.80 9.56 16.84
N ARG A 339 -19.89 9.52 16.07
CA ARG A 339 -20.50 8.26 15.64
C ARG A 339 -19.58 7.48 14.69
N ILE A 340 -18.89 8.13 13.75
CA ILE A 340 -17.90 7.47 12.89
C ILE A 340 -16.85 6.78 13.76
N TYR A 341 -16.30 7.48 14.76
CA TYR A 341 -15.32 6.91 15.68
C TYR A 341 -15.87 5.71 16.48
N GLU A 342 -17.09 5.81 16.99
CA GLU A 342 -17.76 4.72 17.72
C GLU A 342 -17.99 3.50 16.83
N ASN A 343 -18.48 3.71 15.60
CA ASN A 343 -18.69 2.65 14.61
C ASN A 343 -17.37 1.99 14.19
N SER A 344 -16.34 2.79 13.86
CA SER A 344 -15.02 2.25 13.52
C SER A 344 -14.43 1.43 14.67
N SER A 345 -14.64 1.83 15.92
CA SER A 345 -14.21 1.06 17.09
C SER A 345 -14.93 -0.30 17.18
N ALA A 346 -16.23 -0.34 16.89
CA ALA A 346 -17.00 -1.59 16.86
C ALA A 346 -16.54 -2.51 15.71
N GLU A 347 -16.34 -1.98 14.51
CA GLU A 347 -15.84 -2.71 13.34
C GLU A 347 -14.44 -3.27 13.56
N LEU A 348 -13.54 -2.49 14.18
CA LEU A 348 -12.19 -2.94 14.54
C LEU A 348 -12.23 -4.12 15.53
N LYS A 349 -13.19 -4.13 16.46
CA LYS A 349 -13.39 -5.22 17.40
C LYS A 349 -13.95 -6.47 16.70
N GLU A 350 -14.96 -6.32 15.85
CA GLU A 350 -15.56 -7.45 15.11
C GLU A 350 -14.57 -8.10 14.12
N SER A 351 -13.76 -7.27 13.46
CA SER A 351 -12.70 -7.73 12.56
C SER A 351 -11.44 -8.22 13.27
N ARG A 352 -11.36 -8.04 14.61
CA ARG A 352 -10.19 -8.31 15.46
C ARG A 352 -8.96 -7.52 15.03
N ASN A 353 -9.14 -6.42 14.31
CA ASN A 353 -8.05 -5.52 13.96
C ASN A 353 -7.52 -4.76 15.19
N PHE A 354 -8.39 -4.51 16.17
CA PHE A 354 -8.01 -3.96 17.47
C PHE A 354 -8.97 -4.48 18.56
N VAL A 355 -8.44 -5.23 19.52
CA VAL A 355 -9.20 -5.69 20.69
C VAL A 355 -8.40 -5.36 21.94
N GLN A 356 -9.02 -4.63 22.87
CA GLN A 356 -8.44 -4.39 24.17
C GLN A 356 -9.06 -5.35 25.19
N TYR A 357 -8.22 -6.14 25.83
CA TYR A 357 -8.64 -6.99 26.95
C TYR A 357 -8.30 -6.29 28.25
N ASN A 358 -9.25 -6.30 29.16
CA ASN A 358 -9.10 -5.66 30.46
C ASN A 358 -9.85 -6.47 31.52
N SER A 359 -9.16 -7.41 32.14
CA SER A 359 -9.72 -8.33 33.12
C SER A 359 -10.08 -7.69 34.47
N LYS A 360 -10.28 -6.35 34.55
CA LYS A 360 -10.64 -5.60 35.77
C LYS A 360 -11.82 -6.25 36.50
N GLY A 361 -11.51 -7.14 37.45
CA GLY A 361 -12.47 -7.79 38.34
C GLY A 361 -13.34 -8.92 37.75
N ILE A 362 -13.16 -9.31 36.47
CA ILE A 362 -13.92 -10.42 35.85
C ILE A 362 -13.11 -11.72 35.98
N ASN A 363 -13.80 -12.85 36.12
CA ASN A 363 -13.23 -14.20 36.17
C ASN A 363 -12.14 -14.37 35.10
N LYS A 364 -10.86 -14.36 35.52
CA LYS A 364 -9.69 -14.39 34.63
C LYS A 364 -9.74 -15.55 33.64
N THR A 365 -10.34 -16.68 34.04
CA THR A 365 -10.51 -17.86 33.21
C THR A 365 -11.45 -17.60 32.03
N GLN A 366 -12.58 -16.91 32.26
CA GLN A 366 -13.51 -16.55 31.20
C GLN A 366 -12.88 -15.54 30.23
N SER A 367 -12.22 -14.51 30.77
CA SER A 367 -11.52 -13.50 29.97
C SER A 367 -10.37 -14.11 29.13
N LYS A 368 -9.68 -15.13 29.67
CA LYS A 368 -8.69 -15.92 28.92
C LYS A 368 -9.35 -16.73 27.80
N SER A 369 -10.47 -17.39 28.06
CA SER A 369 -11.22 -18.14 27.04
C SER A 369 -11.65 -17.25 25.88
N GLU A 370 -12.29 -16.11 26.18
CA GLU A 370 -12.75 -15.14 25.17
C GLU A 370 -11.58 -14.60 24.32
N ALA A 371 -10.44 -14.32 24.95
CA ALA A 371 -9.26 -13.85 24.23
C ALA A 371 -8.63 -14.95 23.35
N LEU A 372 -8.54 -16.19 23.84
CA LEU A 372 -8.05 -17.32 23.05
C LEU A 372 -8.98 -17.63 21.86
N GLU A 373 -10.30 -17.48 22.03
CA GLU A 373 -11.25 -17.60 20.92
C GLU A 373 -10.98 -16.61 19.79
N ASP A 374 -10.54 -15.38 20.09
CA ASP A 374 -10.14 -14.42 19.06
C ASP A 374 -8.86 -14.86 18.32
N LEU A 375 -7.88 -15.47 19.00
CA LEU A 375 -6.70 -16.04 18.32
C LEU A 375 -7.08 -17.23 17.45
N VAL A 376 -7.92 -18.13 17.96
CA VAL A 376 -8.43 -19.28 17.21
C VAL A 376 -9.27 -18.82 16.02
N TYR A 377 -10.04 -17.75 16.15
CA TYR A 377 -10.76 -17.11 15.04
C TYR A 377 -9.79 -16.65 13.95
N LEU A 378 -8.70 -15.95 14.31
CA LEU A 378 -7.68 -15.51 13.34
C LEU A 378 -7.02 -16.71 12.66
N ILE A 379 -6.63 -17.73 13.43
CA ILE A 379 -6.05 -18.99 12.92
C ILE A 379 -6.98 -19.63 11.89
N ASN A 380 -8.25 -19.78 12.22
CA ASN A 380 -9.21 -20.44 11.34
C ASN A 380 -9.67 -19.58 10.15
N LYS A 381 -9.40 -18.27 10.17
CA LYS A 381 -9.73 -17.36 9.08
C LYS A 381 -8.59 -17.20 8.09
N TYR A 382 -7.35 -17.16 8.56
CA TYR A 382 -6.19 -16.82 7.74
C TYR A 382 -5.14 -17.95 7.66
N GLY A 383 -5.23 -18.95 8.53
CA GLY A 383 -4.27 -20.04 8.67
C GLY A 383 -4.47 -21.24 7.75
N GLN A 384 -5.09 -21.04 6.57
CA GLN A 384 -5.30 -22.15 5.63
C GLN A 384 -3.99 -22.71 5.09
N ARG A 385 -3.02 -21.84 4.80
CA ARG A 385 -1.76 -22.22 4.16
C ARG A 385 -0.61 -22.26 5.15
N ALA A 386 -0.52 -21.25 6.01
CA ALA A 386 0.51 -21.17 7.03
C ALA A 386 0.10 -20.28 8.21
N VAL A 387 0.62 -20.61 9.40
CA VAL A 387 0.48 -19.82 10.64
C VAL A 387 1.78 -19.90 11.42
N TRP A 388 2.36 -18.76 11.76
CA TRP A 388 3.54 -18.70 12.61
C TRP A 388 3.22 -18.02 13.94
N LEU A 389 3.69 -18.60 15.04
CA LEU A 389 3.54 -18.07 16.38
C LEU A 389 4.92 -17.74 16.96
N TRP A 390 5.10 -16.50 17.35
CA TRP A 390 6.35 -15.98 17.88
C TRP A 390 6.10 -15.44 19.27
N ASP A 391 6.59 -16.11 20.31
CA ASP A 391 6.45 -15.65 21.69
C ASP A 391 7.51 -16.30 22.60
N PRO A 392 8.29 -15.52 23.37
CA PRO A 392 9.41 -16.02 24.16
C PRO A 392 9.05 -17.02 25.25
N TYR A 393 7.78 -17.07 25.69
CA TYR A 393 7.33 -17.90 26.82
C TYR A 393 6.37 -19.01 26.38
N LEU A 394 6.34 -19.39 25.09
CA LEU A 394 5.44 -20.44 24.61
C LEU A 394 5.69 -21.79 25.26
N SER A 395 4.61 -22.41 25.69
CA SER A 395 4.55 -23.78 26.17
C SER A 395 3.81 -24.71 25.20
N PHE A 396 3.89 -26.02 25.45
CA PHE A 396 3.05 -27.00 24.75
C PHE A 396 1.56 -26.66 24.88
N GLN A 397 1.11 -26.26 26.08
CA GLN A 397 -0.31 -25.94 26.31
C GLN A 397 -0.74 -24.72 25.49
N ASP A 398 0.13 -23.72 25.34
CA ASP A 398 -0.16 -22.54 24.52
C ASP A 398 -0.31 -22.91 23.04
N ILE A 399 0.54 -23.81 22.52
CA ILE A 399 0.43 -24.34 21.16
C ILE A 399 -0.84 -25.18 21.01
N PHE A 400 -1.19 -25.97 22.03
CA PHE A 400 -2.40 -26.79 22.06
C PHE A 400 -3.67 -25.93 22.02
N ASP A 401 -3.74 -24.88 22.83
CA ASP A 401 -4.89 -23.98 22.92
C ASP A 401 -4.99 -23.01 21.73
N THR A 402 -3.98 -22.96 20.85
CA THR A 402 -3.93 -22.05 19.69
C THR A 402 -3.69 -22.77 18.37
N LEU A 403 -2.42 -23.04 18.00
CA LEU A 403 -2.06 -23.58 16.69
C LEU A 403 -2.74 -24.92 16.39
N LEU A 404 -2.87 -25.82 17.38
CA LEU A 404 -3.55 -27.11 17.16
C LEU A 404 -5.07 -26.98 16.94
N MET A 405 -5.64 -25.80 17.18
CA MET A 405 -7.04 -25.49 16.87
C MET A 405 -7.25 -25.07 15.40
N ASN A 406 -6.20 -25.10 14.57
CA ASN A 406 -6.30 -24.85 13.13
C ASN A 406 -7.09 -25.96 12.43
N LYS A 407 -8.22 -25.60 11.82
CA LYS A 407 -9.10 -26.56 11.10
C LYS A 407 -8.54 -27.05 9.76
N TYR A 408 -7.47 -26.45 9.26
CA TYR A 408 -6.89 -26.79 7.95
C TYR A 408 -5.74 -27.78 8.10
N SER A 409 -5.94 -29.00 7.60
CA SER A 409 -4.88 -30.03 7.54
C SER A 409 -3.70 -29.57 6.69
N ASN A 410 -2.49 -29.95 7.08
CA ASN A 410 -1.24 -29.67 6.35
C ASN A 410 -0.84 -28.18 6.22
N SER A 411 -1.59 -27.26 6.84
CA SER A 411 -1.14 -25.86 6.97
C SER A 411 0.22 -25.82 7.66
N ILE A 412 1.17 -25.08 7.08
CA ILE A 412 2.53 -24.95 7.61
C ILE A 412 2.48 -24.13 8.90
N MET A 413 2.71 -24.79 10.04
CA MET A 413 2.74 -24.17 11.35
C MET A 413 4.17 -24.08 11.85
N LYS A 414 4.56 -22.89 12.29
CA LYS A 414 5.88 -22.65 12.90
C LYS A 414 5.71 -21.97 14.25
N ALA A 415 6.46 -22.41 15.26
CA ALA A 415 6.48 -21.76 16.56
C ALA A 415 7.92 -21.49 17.01
N ILE A 416 8.18 -20.30 17.58
CA ILE A 416 9.47 -19.95 18.18
C ILE A 416 9.26 -19.54 19.65
N SER A 417 9.99 -20.18 20.56
CA SER A 417 10.07 -19.82 21.98
C SER A 417 11.50 -19.49 22.40
N SER A 418 11.68 -18.68 23.45
CA SER A 418 12.98 -18.56 24.12
C SER A 418 13.11 -19.52 25.31
N LEU A 419 12.02 -20.24 25.65
CA LEU A 419 11.89 -21.04 26.88
C LEU A 419 12.21 -20.25 28.14
N GLU A 420 12.02 -18.93 28.10
CA GLU A 420 12.14 -18.10 29.28
C GLU A 420 11.05 -18.48 30.28
N LEU A 421 11.35 -18.37 31.56
CA LEU A 421 10.32 -18.49 32.58
C LEU A 421 9.57 -17.15 32.68
N PRO A 422 8.24 -17.15 32.83
CA PRO A 422 7.50 -15.92 33.02
C PRO A 422 8.11 -15.09 34.16
N PRO A 423 8.12 -13.75 34.05
CA PRO A 423 8.81 -12.87 35.02
C PRO A 423 8.38 -13.03 36.48
N ASP A 424 7.24 -13.68 36.75
CA ASP A 424 6.77 -14.00 38.11
C ASP A 424 7.40 -15.28 38.72
N SER A 425 8.30 -15.98 38.02
CA SER A 425 9.04 -17.10 38.58
C SER A 425 10.24 -16.61 39.39
N ASN A 426 10.25 -16.83 40.70
CA ASN A 426 11.31 -16.39 41.63
C ASN A 426 12.66 -17.11 41.49
N GLU A 427 12.99 -17.69 40.33
CA GLU A 427 14.23 -18.45 40.14
C GLU A 427 15.34 -17.59 39.52
N ILE A 428 16.35 -17.24 40.33
CA ILE A 428 17.62 -16.69 39.84
C ILE A 428 18.45 -17.87 39.32
N SER A 429 18.46 -18.11 38.02
CA SER A 429 19.21 -19.22 37.42
C SER A 429 20.60 -18.80 36.92
N SER A 430 21.64 -19.56 37.30
CA SER A 430 22.93 -19.55 36.59
C SER A 430 22.77 -20.12 35.16
N ARG A 431 23.69 -19.78 34.24
CA ARG A 431 23.64 -20.22 32.83
C ARG A 431 23.57 -21.75 32.69
N GLU A 432 24.31 -22.49 33.51
CA GLU A 432 24.32 -23.96 33.50
C GLU A 432 23.00 -24.57 34.01
N PHE A 433 22.35 -23.93 34.99
CA PHE A 433 21.03 -24.34 35.47
C PHE A 433 19.93 -24.05 34.43
N TYR A 434 20.06 -22.94 33.69
CA TYR A 434 19.14 -22.61 32.60
C TYR A 434 19.23 -23.61 31.45
N GLU A 435 20.44 -23.95 31.00
CA GLU A 435 20.65 -24.90 29.90
C GLU A 435 20.15 -26.31 30.26
N SER A 436 20.36 -26.76 31.50
CA SER A 436 19.82 -28.04 31.97
C SER A 436 18.28 -28.04 32.10
N LYS A 437 17.68 -26.95 32.58
CA LYS A 437 16.23 -26.79 32.66
C LYS A 437 15.57 -26.70 31.28
N ALA A 438 16.16 -25.95 30.35
CA ALA A 438 15.67 -25.86 28.97
C ALA A 438 15.66 -27.22 28.29
N LEU A 439 16.73 -28.01 28.43
CA LEU A 439 16.79 -29.39 27.90
C LEU A 439 15.72 -30.30 28.51
N GLN A 440 15.42 -30.13 29.80
CA GLN A 440 14.33 -30.87 30.44
C GLN A 440 12.96 -30.45 29.88
N THR A 441 12.70 -29.15 29.77
CA THR A 441 11.45 -28.62 29.21
C THR A 441 11.24 -29.05 27.76
N ILE A 442 12.30 -29.07 26.93
CA ILE A 442 12.26 -29.59 25.56
C ILE A 442 11.80 -31.06 25.56
N LYS A 443 12.37 -31.90 26.43
CA LYS A 443 11.98 -33.31 26.54
C LYS A 443 10.54 -33.48 27.00
N GLU A 444 10.08 -32.66 27.95
CA GLU A 444 8.70 -32.67 28.43
C GLU A 444 7.71 -32.29 27.32
N TYR A 445 7.98 -31.21 26.58
CA TYR A 445 7.14 -30.80 25.44
C TYR A 445 7.15 -31.84 24.33
N ASN A 446 8.31 -32.38 23.97
CA ASN A 446 8.42 -33.44 22.97
C ASN A 446 7.59 -34.67 23.36
N LYS A 447 7.63 -35.09 24.64
CA LYS A 447 6.80 -36.17 25.17
C LYS A 447 5.31 -35.85 25.07
N SER A 448 4.89 -34.62 25.38
CA SER A 448 3.49 -34.19 25.27
C SER A 448 2.98 -34.22 23.83
N PHE A 449 3.78 -33.75 22.86
CA PHE A 449 3.42 -33.86 21.44
C PHE A 449 3.31 -35.30 20.97
N ASN A 450 4.23 -36.18 21.37
CA ASN A 450 4.21 -37.59 21.00
C ASN A 450 3.09 -38.39 21.70
N ALA A 451 2.47 -37.83 22.74
CA ALA A 451 1.31 -38.41 23.41
C ALA A 451 -0.03 -38.04 22.74
N LEU A 452 -0.01 -37.15 21.73
CA LEU A 452 -1.21 -36.83 20.95
C LEU A 452 -1.70 -38.05 20.15
N PRO A 453 -3.01 -38.16 19.88
CA PRO A 453 -3.55 -39.23 19.05
C PRO A 453 -2.86 -39.29 17.68
N LEU A 454 -2.57 -40.49 17.18
CA LEU A 454 -1.88 -40.68 15.90
C LEU A 454 -2.60 -39.99 14.74
N GLU A 455 -3.93 -40.02 14.73
CA GLU A 455 -4.75 -39.34 13.72
C GLU A 455 -4.61 -37.81 13.80
N THR A 456 -4.40 -37.23 14.99
CA THR A 456 -4.07 -35.81 15.13
C THR A 456 -2.70 -35.53 14.55
N ILE A 457 -1.67 -36.29 14.94
CA ILE A 457 -0.28 -36.10 14.47
C ILE A 457 -0.22 -36.14 12.94
N LYS A 458 -0.92 -37.10 12.30
CA LYS A 458 -1.03 -37.22 10.84
C LYS A 458 -1.64 -36.02 10.12
N THR A 459 -2.22 -35.05 10.81
CA THR A 459 -2.79 -33.84 10.19
C THR A 459 -1.93 -32.60 10.42
N LEU A 460 -0.93 -32.69 11.31
CA LEU A 460 -0.09 -31.57 11.70
C LEU A 460 1.11 -31.44 10.76
N ASN A 461 1.27 -30.25 10.20
CA ASN A 461 2.53 -29.81 9.61
C ASN A 461 3.08 -28.71 10.53
N LEU A 462 3.69 -29.10 11.65
CA LEU A 462 4.13 -28.17 12.70
C LEU A 462 5.60 -28.41 13.02
N GLU A 463 6.36 -27.33 13.06
CA GLU A 463 7.70 -27.30 13.61
C GLU A 463 7.78 -26.29 14.75
N PHE A 464 8.26 -26.75 15.90
CA PHE A 464 8.46 -25.93 17.09
C PHE A 464 9.94 -25.87 17.44
N ARG A 465 10.48 -24.66 17.42
CA ARG A 465 11.88 -24.38 17.74
C ARG A 465 12.00 -23.48 18.96
N CYS A 466 13.14 -23.59 19.63
CA CYS A 466 13.48 -22.75 20.76
C CYS A 466 14.91 -22.23 20.68
N LYS A 467 15.15 -21.09 21.31
CA LYS A 467 16.49 -20.53 21.48
C LYS A 467 17.28 -21.36 22.49
N THR A 468 18.36 -22.01 22.04
CA THR A 468 19.30 -22.74 22.90
C THR A 468 20.75 -22.39 22.54
N GLY A 469 21.63 -22.38 23.55
CA GLY A 469 23.05 -22.06 23.36
C GLY A 469 23.29 -20.68 22.74
N ASN A 470 24.09 -20.64 21.65
CA ASN A 470 24.43 -19.42 20.92
C ASN A 470 23.59 -19.23 19.62
N ASN A 471 22.57 -20.06 19.39
CA ASN A 471 21.72 -19.98 18.20
C ASN A 471 20.58 -18.97 18.42
N GLY A 472 20.27 -18.18 17.40
CA GLY A 472 19.28 -17.12 17.47
C GLY A 472 19.73 -15.88 18.24
N TRP A 473 18.80 -14.93 18.36
CA TRP A 473 18.98 -13.67 19.10
C TRP A 473 17.84 -13.48 20.10
N SER A 474 18.06 -12.66 21.14
CA SER A 474 17.05 -12.41 22.17
C SER A 474 15.90 -11.57 21.62
N PHE A 475 14.67 -11.94 21.93
CA PHE A 475 13.46 -11.23 21.50
C PHE A 475 12.44 -11.17 22.63
N HIS A 476 11.67 -10.09 22.66
CA HIS A 476 10.47 -9.95 23.50
C HIS A 476 9.20 -9.80 22.67
N ASP A 477 9.34 -9.97 21.37
CA ASP A 477 8.28 -9.82 20.39
C ASP A 477 7.25 -10.95 20.51
N ARG A 478 5.98 -10.58 20.29
CA ARG A 478 4.83 -11.46 20.49
C ARG A 478 3.85 -11.26 19.36
N PHE A 479 3.88 -12.18 18.40
CA PHE A 479 3.13 -12.07 17.16
C PHE A 479 2.50 -13.40 16.76
N ILE A 480 1.31 -13.30 16.17
CA ILE A 480 0.78 -14.32 15.27
C ILE A 480 0.87 -13.80 13.84
N ILE A 481 1.42 -14.60 12.94
CA ILE A 481 1.77 -14.22 11.57
C ILE A 481 1.14 -15.22 10.61
N PHE A 482 0.52 -14.71 9.55
CA PHE A 482 -0.02 -15.46 8.43
C PHE A 482 0.79 -15.04 7.20
N PRO A 483 1.87 -15.76 6.87
CA PRO A 483 2.77 -15.36 5.81
C PRO A 483 2.09 -15.51 4.44
N SER A 484 2.47 -14.64 3.51
CA SER A 484 2.25 -14.89 2.09
C SER A 484 2.95 -16.20 1.70
N THR A 485 2.22 -17.10 1.06
CA THR A 485 2.77 -18.37 0.54
C THR A 485 2.79 -18.40 -0.98
N ASP A 486 2.21 -17.39 -1.62
CA ASP A 486 2.21 -17.18 -3.06
C ASP A 486 2.02 -15.70 -3.37
N TYR A 487 2.32 -15.31 -4.62
CA TYR A 487 2.21 -13.93 -5.07
C TYR A 487 0.78 -13.33 -4.94
N HIS A 488 -0.24 -14.17 -4.83
CA HIS A 488 -1.64 -13.73 -4.71
C HIS A 488 -2.12 -13.51 -3.27
N SER A 489 -1.29 -13.81 -2.26
CA SER A 489 -1.63 -13.65 -0.85
C SER A 489 -0.78 -12.59 -0.17
N ASN A 490 -1.43 -11.80 0.69
CA ASN A 490 -0.75 -10.80 1.52
C ASN A 490 -0.35 -11.41 2.86
N THR A 491 0.84 -11.06 3.33
CA THR A 491 1.25 -11.35 4.71
C THR A 491 0.39 -10.52 5.67
N LEU A 492 -0.12 -11.17 6.73
CA LEU A 492 -0.86 -10.52 7.81
C LEU A 492 -0.21 -10.87 9.15
N ALA A 493 -0.26 -9.95 10.11
CA ALA A 493 0.29 -10.19 11.44
C ALA A 493 -0.49 -9.40 12.50
N TRP A 494 -0.53 -9.94 13.70
CA TRP A 494 -1.10 -9.29 14.88
C TRP A 494 -0.10 -9.30 16.01
N SER A 495 0.12 -8.13 16.62
CA SER A 495 0.80 -8.03 17.91
C SER A 495 -0.13 -8.51 19.01
N LEU A 496 0.37 -9.36 19.89
CA LEU A 496 -0.40 -9.94 20.99
C LEU A 496 -0.41 -9.05 22.24
N GLY A 497 0.54 -8.11 22.38
CA GLY A 497 0.67 -7.24 23.56
C GLY A 497 1.06 -7.96 24.87
N THR A 498 0.86 -9.27 24.96
CA THR A 498 1.30 -10.15 26.05
C THR A 498 1.53 -11.57 25.50
N SER A 499 2.13 -12.44 26.31
CA SER A 499 2.39 -13.83 25.91
C SER A 499 1.12 -14.67 25.95
N VAL A 500 1.03 -15.69 25.10
CA VAL A 500 -0.13 -16.58 24.95
C VAL A 500 -0.57 -17.17 26.30
N ASN A 501 0.40 -17.53 27.15
CA ASN A 501 0.14 -18.07 28.49
C ASN A 501 -0.68 -17.14 29.41
N SER A 502 -0.55 -15.83 29.21
CA SER A 502 -1.20 -14.75 29.98
C SER A 502 -2.24 -14.00 29.16
N PHE A 503 -2.50 -14.43 27.93
CA PHE A 503 -3.47 -13.81 27.02
C PHE A 503 -4.86 -13.83 27.65
N GLY A 504 -5.55 -12.70 27.58
CA GLY A 504 -6.82 -12.46 28.28
C GLY A 504 -6.76 -12.31 29.81
N THR A 505 -5.62 -12.56 30.48
CA THR A 505 -5.55 -12.57 31.96
C THR A 505 -5.24 -11.21 32.59
N SER A 506 -4.63 -10.30 31.84
CA SER A 506 -4.21 -8.95 32.24
C SER A 506 -4.55 -7.93 31.15
N HIS A 507 -4.33 -6.65 31.43
CA HIS A 507 -4.52 -5.61 30.42
C HIS A 507 -3.48 -5.77 29.29
N HIS A 508 -3.97 -5.95 28.06
CA HIS A 508 -3.17 -5.97 26.85
C HIS A 508 -4.05 -5.69 25.63
N ILE A 509 -3.43 -5.54 24.47
CA ILE A 509 -4.08 -5.20 23.22
C ILE A 509 -3.65 -6.22 22.17
N LEU A 510 -4.62 -6.81 21.49
CA LEU A 510 -4.43 -7.52 20.23
C LEU A 510 -4.62 -6.51 19.09
N GLN A 511 -3.60 -6.34 18.25
CA GLN A 511 -3.63 -5.33 17.19
C GLN A 511 -3.04 -5.85 15.89
N LYS A 512 -3.77 -5.69 14.79
CA LYS A 512 -3.26 -5.96 13.45
C LYS A 512 -2.15 -4.98 13.09
N VAL A 513 -1.02 -5.50 12.62
CA VAL A 513 0.13 -4.72 12.17
C VAL A 513 -0.11 -4.24 10.74
N GLN A 514 0.22 -2.98 10.44
CA GLN A 514 0.10 -2.43 9.08
C GLN A 514 1.13 -3.03 8.13
N ASP A 515 2.41 -3.08 8.54
CA ASP A 515 3.49 -3.72 7.78
C ASP A 515 3.81 -5.11 8.34
N ALA A 516 2.95 -6.07 8.03
CA ALA A 516 3.12 -7.45 8.47
C ALA A 516 4.28 -8.17 7.77
N GLN A 517 4.69 -7.73 6.57
CA GLN A 517 5.80 -8.34 5.84
C GLN A 517 7.12 -8.11 6.57
N LEU A 518 7.33 -6.93 7.16
CA LEU A 518 8.49 -6.65 7.99
C LEU A 518 8.63 -7.64 9.16
N ILE A 519 7.51 -7.95 9.83
CA ILE A 519 7.48 -8.90 10.95
C ILE A 519 7.77 -10.33 10.48
N ALA A 520 7.19 -10.76 9.35
CA ALA A 520 7.44 -12.07 8.78
C ALA A 520 8.90 -12.26 8.32
N ASN A 521 9.54 -11.20 7.82
CA ASN A 521 10.96 -11.22 7.47
C ASN A 521 11.84 -11.42 8.72
N ALA A 522 11.58 -10.66 9.80
CA ALA A 522 12.31 -10.80 11.06
C ALA A 522 12.11 -12.20 11.69
N PHE A 523 10.88 -12.74 11.64
CA PHE A 523 10.61 -14.10 12.05
C PHE A 523 11.43 -15.12 11.24
N SER A 524 11.46 -14.97 9.91
CA SER A 524 12.22 -15.86 9.03
C SER A 524 13.73 -15.80 9.31
N GLU A 525 14.30 -14.60 9.52
CA GLU A 525 15.71 -14.44 9.89
C GLU A 525 16.05 -15.16 11.20
N LEU A 526 15.18 -15.03 12.22
CA LEU A 526 15.33 -15.77 13.46
C LEU A 526 15.18 -17.28 13.24
N TRP A 527 14.19 -17.71 12.47
CA TRP A 527 13.91 -19.11 12.17
C TRP A 527 15.13 -19.82 11.56
N GLU A 528 15.79 -19.20 10.59
CA GLU A 528 16.99 -19.74 9.93
C GLU A 528 18.17 -19.84 10.91
N SER A 529 18.32 -18.86 11.80
CA SER A 529 19.37 -18.88 12.84
C SER A 529 19.14 -19.94 13.94
N LEU A 530 17.96 -20.56 13.98
CA LEU A 530 17.58 -21.65 14.89
C LEU A 530 17.60 -23.03 14.20
N SER A 531 18.31 -23.19 13.09
CA SER A 531 18.37 -24.43 12.30
C SER A 531 19.15 -25.59 12.94
N GLY A 532 19.85 -25.36 14.05
CA GLY A 532 20.55 -26.42 14.77
C GLY A 532 19.60 -27.43 15.44
N ASN A 533 19.97 -28.71 15.46
CA ASN A 533 19.17 -29.77 16.08
C ASN A 533 18.87 -29.52 17.57
N ASP A 534 19.78 -28.86 18.29
CA ASP A 534 19.61 -28.53 19.71
C ASP A 534 18.52 -27.47 19.96
N CYS A 535 18.08 -26.78 18.90
CA CYS A 535 16.98 -25.81 18.94
C CYS A 535 15.63 -26.45 18.62
N LEU A 536 15.58 -27.69 18.13
CA LEU A 536 14.35 -28.37 17.75
C LEU A 536 13.65 -28.96 18.98
N VAL A 537 12.41 -28.53 19.22
CA VAL A 537 11.56 -29.10 20.28
C VAL A 537 10.78 -30.30 19.74
N TRP A 538 10.10 -30.09 18.63
CA TRP A 538 9.29 -31.10 17.96
C TRP A 538 9.02 -30.69 16.52
N SER A 539 8.93 -31.68 15.63
CA SER A 539 8.54 -31.48 14.23
C SER A 539 7.71 -32.65 13.76
N ASN A 540 6.65 -32.36 13.00
CA ASN A 540 6.03 -33.32 12.11
C ASN A 540 5.75 -32.64 10.78
N SER A 541 6.18 -33.29 9.70
CA SER A 541 5.96 -32.85 8.34
C SER A 541 5.33 -34.00 7.60
N ASN A 542 4.05 -33.86 7.22
CA ASN A 542 3.46 -34.77 6.26
C ASN A 542 4.10 -34.47 4.90
N VAL A 543 4.86 -35.43 4.36
CA VAL A 543 5.29 -35.42 2.96
C VAL A 543 4.10 -35.70 2.06
#